data_AF-A0A976H9W1-F1
#
_entry.id   AF-A0A976H9W1-F1
#
_cell.length_a   1.000
_cell.length_b   1.000
_cell.length_c   1.000
_cell.angle_alpha   90.00
_cell.angle_beta   90.00
_cell.angle_gamma   90.00
#
_symmetry.space_group_name_H-M   'P 1'
#
loop_
_entity.id
_entity.type
_entity.pdbx_description
1 polymer ?
#
loop_
_entity_poly.entity_id
_entity_poly.type
_entity_poly.pdbx_seq_one_letter_code
_entity_poly.pdbx_strand_id
1 'polypeptide(L)'
;MIYRFLLVIFSYFVLSIGCVKAQHWLGLSSSNYAGTNALYLNPAHAADSRFKTYINVVGNDFFIINNYLGYTAPYSFFGLITNTVSNKYRSERGLIIWKDSYYDEKLNGKPKNLYMGGDLRGPSFQYAFNQNRMALALTTRGRYLGSFTDVTEPLARLVRYGTDLKELQKTPFTAQQGTLNTNGFVELGLTFGAVLIDNEEDFWKVGVTAKRLVGLYNMHAQIQNADYIVDIESFNPEREFILVSQLQGTYGYTTEEAYTNFKPTPQWLFGKQSAGSGWGFDVGVVYEYRPDAHKFKRTMPRGGRQPDPNQNKYKFRISAALTDVGAINYRNTNYVRELDVNQNQLTTFSYLNFDKVGLAGGPGAVNKTFNVSTANIARPFRVGLPTSVNVSFDYQHQKNWYINALWVQGVRGSRAFDIKPQSVLAVTPRYEKRWLEVATPVALLDNYSKLSIGLAARVGPVIVGTDHLGGLINIGTPRGLNFYFALYAPFFHRKPTDPNKCWEQPYEKKARRRK
;
A
#
# COMPACT_ATOMS: atom_id res chain seq x y z
N MET A 1 11.53 -32.20 -28.78
CA MET A 1 10.23 -31.50 -28.69
C MET A 1 9.89 -30.98 -27.30
N ILE A 2 9.93 -31.81 -26.25
CA ILE A 2 9.46 -31.49 -24.88
C ILE A 2 9.97 -30.14 -24.32
N TYR A 3 11.27 -29.82 -24.46
CA TYR A 3 11.84 -28.54 -24.01
C TYR A 3 11.23 -27.29 -24.67
N ARG A 4 10.83 -27.35 -25.95
CA ARG A 4 10.11 -26.24 -26.60
C ARG A 4 8.68 -26.11 -26.09
N PHE A 5 8.04 -27.23 -25.74
CA PHE A 5 6.68 -27.24 -25.17
C PHE A 5 6.66 -26.63 -23.76
N LEU A 6 7.65 -26.97 -22.93
CA LEU A 6 7.83 -26.35 -21.60
C LEU A 6 8.12 -24.84 -21.67
N LEU A 7 8.95 -24.39 -22.62
CA LEU A 7 9.19 -22.96 -22.84
C LEU A 7 7.93 -22.22 -23.32
N VAL A 8 7.12 -22.83 -24.18
CA VAL A 8 5.83 -22.24 -24.61
C VAL A 8 4.85 -22.17 -23.44
N ILE A 9 4.70 -23.24 -22.64
CA ILE A 9 3.85 -23.23 -21.43
C ILE A 9 4.35 -22.20 -20.42
N PHE A 10 5.67 -22.09 -20.18
CA PHE A 10 6.23 -21.07 -19.30
C PHE A 10 5.97 -19.65 -19.84
N SER A 11 6.11 -19.43 -21.15
CA SER A 11 5.75 -18.15 -21.77
C SER A 11 4.26 -17.82 -21.63
N TYR A 12 3.37 -18.81 -21.79
CA TYR A 12 1.92 -18.62 -21.59
C TYR A 12 1.55 -18.38 -20.12
N PHE A 13 2.28 -18.98 -19.19
CA PHE A 13 2.12 -18.74 -17.74
C PHE A 13 2.64 -17.35 -17.33
N VAL A 14 3.68 -16.84 -18.00
CA VAL A 14 4.16 -15.45 -17.84
C VAL A 14 3.22 -14.43 -18.52
N LEU A 15 2.59 -14.79 -19.64
CA LEU A 15 1.65 -13.93 -20.39
C LEU A 15 0.21 -13.91 -19.84
N SER A 16 -0.14 -14.79 -18.89
CA SER A 16 -1.46 -14.81 -18.23
C SER A 16 -1.46 -14.13 -16.84
N ILE A 17 -0.38 -13.42 -16.49
CA ILE A 17 -0.28 -12.66 -15.25
C ILE A 17 -1.11 -11.36 -15.38
N GLY A 18 -2.28 -11.34 -14.75
CA GLY A 18 -3.17 -10.18 -14.71
C GLY A 18 -2.57 -8.94 -14.03
N CYS A 19 -3.15 -7.78 -14.31
CA CYS A 19 -2.73 -6.43 -13.89
C CYS A 19 -3.26 -6.02 -12.48
N VAL A 20 -2.40 -5.52 -11.56
CA VAL A 20 -2.69 -5.40 -10.09
C VAL A 20 -1.93 -4.23 -9.34
N LYS A 21 -2.50 -3.52 -8.30
CA LYS A 21 -2.02 -2.18 -7.74
C LYS A 21 -2.14 -1.82 -6.19
N ALA A 22 -1.04 -1.63 -5.41
CA ALA A 22 -0.83 -1.38 -3.92
C ALA A 22 -0.02 -0.10 -3.47
N GLN A 23 0.72 -0.19 -2.33
CA GLN A 23 1.63 0.73 -1.59
C GLN A 23 2.83 -0.05 -0.99
N HIS A 24 4.07 0.49 -0.96
CA HIS A 24 5.23 -0.22 -0.39
C HIS A 24 6.30 0.62 0.35
N TRP A 25 6.16 1.96 0.50
CA TRP A 25 7.16 2.84 1.15
C TRP A 25 8.57 2.64 0.55
N LEU A 26 8.71 2.81 -0.77
CA LEU A 26 9.83 2.30 -1.57
C LEU A 26 11.19 2.86 -1.15
N GLY A 27 11.23 4.07 -0.58
CA GLY A 27 12.45 4.65 -0.02
C GLY A 27 12.93 4.00 1.29
N LEU A 28 12.08 3.29 2.03
CA LEU A 28 12.41 2.71 3.34
C LEU A 28 12.36 1.17 3.38
N SER A 29 11.44 0.52 2.68
CA SER A 29 11.06 -0.88 2.95
C SER A 29 12.19 -1.90 2.78
N SER A 30 13.23 -1.60 1.99
CA SER A 30 14.44 -2.43 1.84
C SER A 30 15.62 -2.02 2.74
N SER A 31 15.45 -1.04 3.63
CA SER A 31 16.49 -0.55 4.54
C SER A 31 16.86 -1.56 5.64
N ASN A 32 18.14 -1.61 6.00
CA ASN A 32 18.59 -2.40 7.15
C ASN A 32 18.14 -1.83 8.50
N TYR A 33 17.66 -0.58 8.50
CA TYR A 33 17.18 0.14 9.68
C TYR A 33 15.66 0.44 9.62
N ALA A 34 14.91 -0.23 8.74
CA ALA A 34 13.45 -0.13 8.65
C ALA A 34 12.70 -0.68 9.88
N GLY A 35 13.31 -1.60 10.64
CA GLY A 35 12.67 -2.25 11.79
C GLY A 35 11.43 -3.03 11.38
N THR A 36 10.31 -2.84 12.09
CA THR A 36 9.03 -3.49 11.75
C THR A 36 8.52 -3.13 10.35
N ASN A 37 8.97 -2.02 9.75
CA ASN A 37 8.52 -1.60 8.42
C ASN A 37 9.01 -2.52 7.28
N ALA A 38 10.14 -3.24 7.47
CA ALA A 38 10.59 -4.24 6.49
C ALA A 38 9.78 -5.55 6.54
N LEU A 39 9.08 -5.84 7.64
CA LEU A 39 8.34 -7.09 7.82
C LEU A 39 7.16 -7.21 6.85
N TYR A 40 6.54 -6.07 6.50
CA TYR A 40 5.48 -5.99 5.49
C TYR A 40 5.96 -6.30 4.07
N LEU A 41 7.27 -6.23 3.81
CA LEU A 41 7.88 -6.61 2.54
C LEU A 41 8.40 -8.06 2.58
N ASN A 42 9.09 -8.44 3.65
CA ASN A 42 9.54 -9.81 3.87
C ASN A 42 9.76 -10.08 5.38
N PRO A 43 9.02 -11.02 6.00
CA PRO A 43 9.11 -11.28 7.44
C PRO A 43 10.47 -11.80 7.91
N ALA A 44 11.31 -12.35 7.01
CA ALA A 44 12.67 -12.78 7.35
C ALA A 44 13.60 -11.63 7.77
N HIS A 45 13.25 -10.37 7.46
CA HIS A 45 13.96 -9.19 7.99
C HIS A 45 13.83 -9.02 9.51
N ALA A 46 12.98 -9.80 10.19
CA ALA A 46 12.97 -9.84 11.65
C ALA A 46 14.33 -10.30 12.23
N ALA A 47 15.01 -11.25 11.57
CA ALA A 47 16.27 -11.85 12.00
C ALA A 47 17.53 -11.11 11.47
N ASP A 48 18.62 -11.18 12.24
CA ASP A 48 19.80 -10.31 12.13
C ASP A 48 19.46 -8.81 12.10
N SER A 49 18.46 -8.40 12.87
CA SER A 49 18.05 -7.00 12.97
C SER A 49 19.17 -6.11 13.51
N ARG A 50 19.28 -4.88 12.99
CA ARG A 50 20.20 -3.86 13.52
C ARG A 50 19.72 -3.29 14.87
N PHE A 51 18.50 -3.62 15.29
CA PHE A 51 17.93 -3.26 16.57
C PHE A 51 17.83 -4.47 17.51
N LYS A 52 18.14 -4.27 18.79
CA LYS A 52 17.85 -5.22 19.86
C LYS A 52 16.36 -5.18 20.20
N THR A 53 15.81 -3.97 20.29
CA THR A 53 14.38 -3.68 20.35
C THR A 53 14.05 -2.55 19.39
N TYR A 54 12.98 -2.66 18.63
CA TYR A 54 12.44 -1.58 17.81
C TYR A 54 10.98 -1.37 18.18
N ILE A 55 10.59 -0.13 18.46
CA ILE A 55 9.21 0.25 18.74
C ILE A 55 8.74 1.21 17.65
N ASN A 56 7.79 0.81 16.81
CA ASN A 56 7.03 1.76 16.00
C ASN A 56 6.02 2.45 16.92
N VAL A 57 5.97 3.78 16.93
CA VAL A 57 4.96 4.53 17.70
C VAL A 57 3.73 4.74 16.83
N VAL A 58 3.94 5.39 15.69
CA VAL A 58 2.92 5.64 14.67
C VAL A 58 3.61 5.89 13.33
N GLY A 59 2.98 5.48 12.24
CA GLY A 59 3.33 5.93 10.90
C GLY A 59 2.11 5.88 10.01
N ASN A 60 2.09 6.72 8.98
CA ASN A 60 1.05 6.70 7.97
C ASN A 60 1.68 6.84 6.59
N ASP A 61 1.14 6.12 5.63
CA ASP A 61 1.28 6.39 4.20
C ASP A 61 -0.07 6.76 3.64
N PHE A 62 -0.07 7.69 2.69
CA PHE A 62 -1.22 8.09 1.91
C PHE A 62 -0.81 8.19 0.44
N PHE A 63 -1.64 7.66 -0.45
CA PHE A 63 -1.44 7.78 -1.89
C PHE A 63 -2.76 8.00 -2.63
N ILE A 64 -2.68 8.71 -3.75
CA ILE A 64 -3.67 8.74 -4.82
C ILE A 64 -2.91 8.61 -6.13
N ILE A 65 -3.28 7.68 -7.02
CA ILE A 65 -2.66 7.49 -8.34
C ILE A 65 -3.78 7.20 -9.35
N ASN A 66 -3.85 7.94 -10.45
CA ASN A 66 -4.92 7.80 -11.44
C ASN A 66 -4.40 7.98 -12.88
N ASN A 67 -5.08 7.47 -13.91
CA ASN A 67 -4.64 7.59 -15.32
C ASN A 67 -5.43 8.64 -16.14
N TYR A 68 -6.31 9.40 -15.47
CA TYR A 68 -7.35 10.26 -16.03
C TYR A 68 -7.03 11.73 -15.76
N LEU A 69 -7.13 12.18 -14.51
CA LEU A 69 -6.98 13.56 -14.07
C LEU A 69 -5.52 13.92 -13.77
N GLY A 70 -4.97 14.87 -14.52
CA GLY A 70 -3.74 15.59 -14.20
C GLY A 70 -4.03 16.79 -13.31
N TYR A 71 -3.27 16.96 -12.24
CA TYR A 71 -3.36 18.15 -11.41
C TYR A 71 -2.63 19.31 -12.10
N THR A 72 -3.31 20.44 -12.25
CA THR A 72 -2.83 21.65 -12.96
C THR A 72 -3.02 22.93 -12.13
N ALA A 73 -3.32 22.80 -10.84
CA ALA A 73 -3.48 23.94 -9.95
C ALA A 73 -2.22 24.82 -9.91
N PRO A 74 -2.34 26.13 -9.70
CA PRO A 74 -1.20 27.06 -9.65
C PRO A 74 -0.44 27.04 -8.30
N TYR A 75 -0.54 25.95 -7.55
CA TYR A 75 0.11 25.70 -6.25
C TYR A 75 0.30 24.19 -6.05
N SER A 76 1.27 23.79 -5.24
CA SER A 76 1.60 22.37 -5.04
C SER A 76 0.84 21.73 -3.87
N PHE A 77 0.77 20.40 -3.85
CA PHE A 77 0.26 19.65 -2.70
C PHE A 77 1.10 19.88 -1.44
N PHE A 78 2.41 20.06 -1.57
CA PHE A 78 3.25 20.50 -0.45
C PHE A 78 2.80 21.86 0.09
N GLY A 79 2.45 22.80 -0.79
CA GLY A 79 1.90 24.10 -0.41
C GLY A 79 0.58 24.00 0.35
N LEU A 80 -0.30 23.07 -0.05
CA LEU A 80 -1.55 22.76 0.66
C LEU A 80 -1.28 22.18 2.06
N ILE A 81 -0.45 21.14 2.15
CA ILE A 81 -0.15 20.42 3.40
C ILE A 81 0.55 21.33 4.42
N THR A 82 1.42 22.23 3.96
CA THR A 82 2.13 23.22 4.81
C THR A 82 1.34 24.52 5.02
N ASN A 83 0.13 24.63 4.46
CA ASN A 83 -0.70 25.84 4.48
C ASN A 83 -0.02 27.10 3.90
N THR A 84 0.97 26.95 3.02
CA THR A 84 1.76 28.05 2.41
C THR A 84 1.21 28.57 1.08
N VAL A 85 0.07 28.06 0.61
CA VAL A 85 -0.60 28.59 -0.60
C VAL A 85 -0.97 30.07 -0.43
N SER A 86 -0.63 30.88 -1.43
CA SER A 86 -0.89 32.33 -1.49
C SER A 86 -2.37 32.68 -1.32
N ASN A 87 -2.64 33.78 -0.60
CA ASN A 87 -3.99 34.27 -0.31
C ASN A 87 -4.85 34.56 -1.55
N LYS A 88 -4.26 34.80 -2.73
CA LYS A 88 -5.01 34.98 -3.99
C LYS A 88 -5.76 33.73 -4.48
N TYR A 89 -5.47 32.56 -3.89
CA TYR A 89 -6.20 31.31 -4.13
C TYR A 89 -7.04 30.88 -2.93
N ARG A 90 -7.29 31.79 -1.99
CA ARG A 90 -8.09 31.57 -0.79
C ARG A 90 -9.31 32.49 -0.79
N SER A 91 -10.38 32.03 -0.16
CA SER A 91 -11.52 32.87 0.18
C SER A 91 -11.17 33.81 1.34
N GLU A 92 -12.06 34.76 1.62
CA GLU A 92 -11.97 35.67 2.78
C GLU A 92 -11.85 34.91 4.12
N ARG A 93 -12.35 33.66 4.18
CA ARG A 93 -12.23 32.75 5.33
C ARG A 93 -10.92 31.95 5.36
N GLY A 94 -9.96 32.25 4.49
CA GLY A 94 -8.67 31.57 4.38
C GLY A 94 -8.71 30.17 3.75
N LEU A 95 -9.89 29.68 3.33
CA LEU A 95 -10.07 28.36 2.72
C LEU A 95 -9.64 28.37 1.25
N ILE A 96 -9.03 27.29 0.78
CA ILE A 96 -8.61 27.14 -0.62
C ILE A 96 -9.83 27.16 -1.56
N ILE A 97 -9.78 27.99 -2.60
CA ILE A 97 -10.78 28.03 -3.66
C ILE A 97 -10.42 27.00 -4.72
N TRP A 98 -11.20 25.92 -4.80
CA TRP A 98 -11.07 24.91 -5.84
C TRP A 98 -11.79 25.34 -7.13
N LYS A 99 -11.26 24.89 -8.27
CA LYS A 99 -11.81 25.14 -9.62
C LYS A 99 -11.61 23.89 -10.48
N ASP A 100 -12.54 23.59 -11.38
CA ASP A 100 -12.42 22.43 -12.28
C ASP A 100 -11.20 22.54 -13.20
N SER A 101 -10.84 23.78 -13.58
CA SER A 101 -9.64 24.11 -14.35
C SER A 101 -8.31 23.75 -13.68
N TYR A 102 -8.31 23.32 -12.41
CA TYR A 102 -7.14 22.78 -11.72
C TYR A 102 -6.95 21.27 -11.95
N TYR A 103 -7.78 20.66 -12.80
CA TYR A 103 -7.71 19.25 -13.17
C TYR A 103 -7.90 19.06 -14.68
N ASP A 104 -6.86 18.59 -15.35
CA ASP A 104 -6.82 18.25 -16.78
C ASP A 104 -7.34 16.82 -17.05
N GLU A 105 -8.34 16.67 -17.93
CA GLU A 105 -8.90 15.38 -18.33
C GLU A 105 -8.09 14.71 -19.44
N LYS A 106 -7.54 13.52 -19.18
CA LYS A 106 -6.98 12.67 -20.24
C LYS A 106 -8.08 11.86 -20.95
N LEU A 107 -8.74 12.47 -21.92
CA LEU A 107 -9.68 11.79 -22.84
C LEU A 107 -8.89 11.10 -23.96
N ASN A 108 -9.01 9.78 -24.07
CA ASN A 108 -8.23 8.96 -24.99
C ASN A 108 -8.90 7.61 -25.35
N GLY A 109 -10.20 7.46 -25.08
CA GLY A 109 -10.96 6.23 -25.32
C GLY A 109 -10.56 5.01 -24.47
N LYS A 110 -9.53 5.10 -23.62
CA LYS A 110 -9.06 3.98 -22.79
C LYS A 110 -9.70 4.01 -21.40
N PRO A 111 -9.97 2.84 -20.79
CA PRO A 111 -10.54 2.76 -19.45
C PRO A 111 -9.77 3.56 -18.40
N LYS A 112 -10.52 4.27 -17.56
CA LYS A 112 -10.03 5.08 -16.47
C LYS A 112 -9.83 4.23 -15.22
N ASN A 113 -8.79 4.58 -14.50
CA ASN A 113 -8.33 3.88 -13.33
C ASN A 113 -7.86 4.89 -12.29
N LEU A 114 -8.35 4.75 -11.06
CA LEU A 114 -8.00 5.52 -9.87
C LEU A 114 -7.71 4.53 -8.74
N TYR A 115 -6.63 4.77 -8.00
CA TYR A 115 -6.26 4.06 -6.79
C TYR A 115 -5.98 5.09 -5.72
N MET A 116 -6.44 4.82 -4.51
CA MET A 116 -6.21 5.67 -3.35
C MET A 116 -6.14 4.82 -2.10
N GLY A 117 -5.61 5.39 -1.02
CA GLY A 117 -5.61 4.76 0.28
C GLY A 117 -4.32 4.97 1.04
N GLY A 118 -4.01 4.01 1.91
CA GLY A 118 -2.83 4.08 2.75
C GLY A 118 -2.77 3.06 3.89
N ASP A 119 -1.68 3.17 4.64
CA ASP A 119 -1.29 2.28 5.72
C ASP A 119 -1.06 3.07 7.02
N LEU A 120 -2.01 3.03 7.96
CA LEU A 120 -1.81 3.52 9.33
C LEU A 120 -1.12 2.44 10.17
N ARG A 121 0.21 2.51 10.30
CA ARG A 121 1.01 1.61 11.14
C ARG A 121 0.99 2.11 12.57
N GLY A 122 0.28 1.40 13.45
CA GLY A 122 0.16 1.75 14.86
C GLY A 122 1.33 1.29 15.72
N PRO A 123 1.17 1.32 17.05
CA PRO A 123 2.15 0.78 18.00
C PRO A 123 2.55 -0.64 17.61
N SER A 124 3.84 -0.85 17.38
CA SER A 124 4.41 -2.15 16.99
C SER A 124 5.74 -2.36 17.70
N PHE A 125 6.07 -3.60 18.00
CA PHE A 125 7.24 -3.98 18.80
C PHE A 125 7.98 -5.13 18.13
N GLN A 126 9.31 -5.04 18.01
CA GLN A 126 10.19 -6.12 17.57
C GLN A 126 11.30 -6.31 18.60
N TYR A 127 11.58 -7.56 18.96
CA TYR A 127 12.66 -7.93 19.87
C TYR A 127 13.52 -9.05 19.29
N ALA A 128 14.82 -8.79 19.17
CA ALA A 128 15.81 -9.77 18.74
C ALA A 128 16.43 -10.49 19.96
N PHE A 129 16.53 -11.81 19.90
CA PHE A 129 17.08 -12.66 20.96
C PHE A 129 18.00 -13.74 20.37
N ASN A 130 18.45 -14.69 21.19
CA ASN A 130 19.43 -15.71 20.84
C ASN A 130 20.62 -15.15 20.02
N GLN A 131 21.34 -14.18 20.59
CA GLN A 131 22.49 -13.52 19.94
C GLN A 131 22.16 -12.90 18.55
N ASN A 132 20.97 -12.31 18.39
CA ASN A 132 20.45 -11.74 17.14
C ASN A 132 20.08 -12.75 16.04
N ARG A 133 20.16 -14.07 16.33
CA ARG A 133 19.80 -15.13 15.38
C ARG A 133 18.29 -15.37 15.28
N MET A 134 17.51 -14.89 16.24
CA MET A 134 16.05 -15.05 16.28
C MET A 134 15.37 -13.74 16.65
N ALA A 135 14.15 -13.51 16.20
CA ALA A 135 13.35 -12.36 16.59
C ALA A 135 11.85 -12.66 16.58
N LEU A 136 11.13 -11.95 17.46
CA LEU A 136 9.68 -11.88 17.49
C LEU A 136 9.25 -10.43 17.24
N ALA A 137 8.13 -10.23 16.55
CA ALA A 137 7.50 -8.93 16.43
C ALA A 137 5.97 -9.01 16.54
N LEU A 138 5.39 -7.99 17.17
CA LEU A 138 3.95 -7.72 17.22
C LEU A 138 3.71 -6.42 16.45
N THR A 139 2.75 -6.44 15.52
CA THR A 139 2.45 -5.32 14.62
C THR A 139 0.97 -4.99 14.64
N THR A 140 0.66 -3.68 14.56
CA THR A 140 -0.70 -3.19 14.40
C THR A 140 -0.77 -2.28 13.17
N ARG A 141 -1.79 -2.48 12.32
CA ARG A 141 -1.95 -1.72 11.07
C ARG A 141 -3.42 -1.54 10.73
N GLY A 142 -3.84 -0.31 10.48
CA GLY A 142 -5.09 0.01 9.80
C GLY A 142 -4.81 0.22 8.30
N ARG A 143 -5.61 -0.37 7.43
CA ARG A 143 -5.52 -0.22 5.98
C ARG A 143 -6.81 0.34 5.47
N TYR A 144 -6.72 1.39 4.66
CA TYR A 144 -7.85 2.02 4.00
C TYR A 144 -7.49 2.09 2.53
N LEU A 145 -8.20 1.36 1.69
CA LEU A 145 -7.83 1.11 0.30
C LEU A 145 -9.03 1.37 -0.59
N GLY A 146 -8.83 2.05 -1.71
CA GLY A 146 -9.85 2.37 -2.68
C GLY A 146 -9.32 2.19 -4.10
N SER A 147 -10.10 1.56 -4.95
CA SER A 147 -9.81 1.41 -6.38
C SER A 147 -11.08 1.58 -7.19
N PHE A 148 -11.00 2.40 -8.23
CA PHE A 148 -12.01 2.54 -9.27
C PHE A 148 -11.33 2.14 -10.57
N THR A 149 -11.62 0.94 -11.11
CA THR A 149 -10.85 0.31 -12.18
C THR A 149 -11.70 -0.05 -13.38
N ASP A 150 -11.04 -0.10 -14.55
CA ASP A 150 -11.64 -0.54 -15.81
C ASP A 150 -12.91 0.25 -16.17
N VAL A 151 -12.94 1.53 -15.76
CA VAL A 151 -14.09 2.42 -15.89
C VAL A 151 -14.13 3.01 -17.29
N THR A 152 -15.23 2.80 -18.00
CA THR A 152 -15.48 3.41 -19.32
C THR A 152 -15.37 4.94 -19.28
N GLU A 153 -14.86 5.55 -20.36
CA GLU A 153 -14.55 6.99 -20.39
C GLU A 153 -15.77 7.88 -20.13
N PRO A 154 -16.96 7.66 -20.75
CA PRO A 154 -18.16 8.44 -20.43
C PRO A 154 -18.60 8.28 -18.97
N LEU A 155 -18.63 7.05 -18.45
CA LEU A 155 -18.93 6.80 -17.03
C LEU A 155 -17.95 7.50 -16.07
N ALA A 156 -16.67 7.61 -16.43
CA ALA A 156 -15.69 8.36 -15.65
C ALA A 156 -15.88 9.89 -15.70
N ARG A 157 -16.47 10.42 -16.77
CA ARG A 157 -16.90 11.83 -16.86
C ARG A 157 -18.17 12.06 -16.03
N LEU A 158 -19.16 11.18 -16.14
CA LEU A 158 -20.38 11.19 -15.32
C LEU A 158 -20.07 11.17 -13.81
N VAL A 159 -19.15 10.31 -13.37
CA VAL A 159 -18.72 10.25 -11.95
C VAL A 159 -17.97 11.50 -11.49
N ARG A 160 -17.33 12.25 -12.41
CA ARG A 160 -16.58 13.48 -12.08
C ARG A 160 -17.47 14.72 -12.04
N TYR A 161 -18.33 14.89 -13.04
CA TYR A 161 -19.12 16.10 -13.24
C TYR A 161 -20.59 15.97 -12.81
N GLY A 162 -21.03 14.77 -12.41
CA GLY A 162 -22.45 14.49 -12.27
C GLY A 162 -23.15 14.60 -13.63
N THR A 163 -24.43 14.97 -13.58
CA THR A 163 -25.28 15.12 -14.75
C THR A 163 -25.12 16.49 -15.43
N ASP A 164 -24.55 17.48 -14.73
CA ASP A 164 -24.41 18.89 -15.12
C ASP A 164 -23.61 19.10 -16.43
N LEU A 165 -22.77 18.12 -16.81
CA LEU A 165 -21.96 18.19 -18.02
C LEU A 165 -22.84 17.97 -19.26
N LYS A 166 -23.18 19.07 -19.93
CA LYS A 166 -23.98 19.11 -21.18
C LYS A 166 -23.53 18.13 -22.28
N GLU A 167 -22.24 17.79 -22.36
CA GLU A 167 -21.72 16.81 -23.32
C GLU A 167 -22.17 15.36 -23.05
N LEU A 168 -22.67 15.06 -21.85
CA LEU A 168 -23.23 13.75 -21.48
C LEU A 168 -24.76 13.72 -21.63
N GLN A 169 -25.40 14.89 -21.70
CA GLN A 169 -26.85 15.01 -21.75
C GLN A 169 -27.39 14.56 -23.11
N LYS A 170 -28.55 13.90 -23.09
CA LYS A 170 -29.30 13.40 -24.27
C LYS A 170 -28.49 12.49 -25.20
N THR A 171 -27.38 11.95 -24.71
CA THR A 171 -26.48 11.07 -25.43
C THR A 171 -26.60 9.65 -24.89
N PRO A 172 -26.91 8.65 -25.73
CA PRO A 172 -26.95 7.25 -25.29
C PRO A 172 -25.54 6.69 -25.15
N PHE A 173 -25.23 6.18 -23.96
CA PHE A 173 -24.00 5.45 -23.67
C PHE A 173 -24.32 3.98 -23.46
N THR A 174 -23.76 3.12 -24.31
CA THR A 174 -23.95 1.66 -24.25
C THR A 174 -22.68 0.95 -23.80
N ALA A 175 -22.80 -0.29 -23.35
CA ALA A 175 -21.69 -1.15 -22.93
C ALA A 175 -20.77 -0.50 -21.88
N GLN A 176 -21.35 0.29 -20.97
CA GLN A 176 -20.60 0.96 -19.92
C GLN A 176 -20.24 -0.03 -18.82
N GLN A 177 -19.00 0.02 -18.36
CA GLN A 177 -18.44 -0.86 -17.33
C GLN A 177 -17.56 -0.07 -16.36
N GLY A 178 -17.36 -0.63 -15.16
CA GLY A 178 -16.45 -0.09 -14.14
C GLY A 178 -16.53 -0.88 -12.84
N THR A 179 -15.41 -0.95 -12.10
CA THR A 179 -15.35 -1.63 -10.80
C THR A 179 -14.90 -0.68 -9.70
N LEU A 180 -15.75 -0.48 -8.70
CA LEU A 180 -15.44 0.13 -7.42
C LEU A 180 -15.12 -0.96 -6.38
N ASN A 181 -14.03 -0.78 -5.66
CA ASN A 181 -13.75 -1.53 -4.45
C ASN A 181 -13.08 -0.61 -3.44
N THR A 182 -13.68 -0.48 -2.25
CA THR A 182 -13.11 0.24 -1.12
C THR A 182 -13.14 -0.66 0.11
N ASN A 183 -12.07 -0.70 0.90
CA ASN A 183 -11.98 -1.55 2.09
C ASN A 183 -11.20 -0.84 3.20
N GLY A 184 -11.78 -0.82 4.41
CA GLY A 184 -11.17 -0.33 5.65
C GLY A 184 -11.10 -1.47 6.65
N PHE A 185 -9.90 -1.88 7.05
CA PHE A 185 -9.71 -3.01 7.96
C PHE A 185 -8.46 -2.87 8.84
N VAL A 186 -8.45 -3.59 9.96
CA VAL A 186 -7.35 -3.62 10.93
C VAL A 186 -6.68 -4.99 10.91
N GLU A 187 -5.35 -4.99 10.94
CA GLU A 187 -4.45 -6.14 11.01
C GLU A 187 -3.72 -6.15 12.37
N LEU A 188 -3.72 -7.31 13.04
CA LEU A 188 -2.83 -7.62 14.17
C LEU A 188 -1.89 -8.75 13.73
N GLY A 189 -0.60 -8.45 13.57
CA GLY A 189 0.39 -9.39 13.05
C GLY A 189 1.40 -9.87 14.10
N LEU A 190 1.55 -11.19 14.23
CA LEU A 190 2.64 -11.84 14.97
C LEU A 190 3.66 -12.38 13.97
N THR A 191 4.89 -11.86 14.00
CA THR A 191 6.00 -12.28 13.15
C THR A 191 7.05 -13.03 13.96
N PHE A 192 7.58 -14.11 13.41
CA PHE A 192 8.77 -14.81 13.89
C PHE A 192 9.79 -14.94 12.77
N GLY A 193 11.06 -14.69 13.06
CA GLY A 193 12.16 -14.89 12.11
C GLY A 193 13.39 -15.52 12.75
N ALA A 194 14.11 -16.33 11.97
CA ALA A 194 15.28 -17.06 12.42
C ALA A 194 16.37 -17.17 11.33
N VAL A 195 17.63 -17.17 11.76
CA VAL A 195 18.81 -17.50 10.96
C VAL A 195 18.95 -19.01 10.89
N LEU A 196 18.87 -19.58 9.68
CA LEU A 196 19.03 -21.02 9.45
C LEU A 196 20.50 -21.40 9.25
N ILE A 197 21.23 -20.65 8.43
CA ILE A 197 22.62 -20.95 8.04
C ILE A 197 23.46 -19.69 8.24
N ASP A 198 24.66 -19.86 8.79
CA ASP A 198 25.66 -18.79 9.02
C ASP A 198 27.06 -19.39 8.81
N ASN A 199 27.39 -19.65 7.54
CA ASN A 199 28.63 -20.30 7.10
C ASN A 199 29.69 -19.24 6.71
N GLU A 200 29.78 -18.18 7.51
CA GLU A 200 30.61 -16.98 7.26
C GLU A 200 30.24 -16.22 5.98
N GLU A 201 30.60 -16.72 4.80
CA GLU A 201 30.26 -16.11 3.51
C GLU A 201 28.77 -16.28 3.16
N ASP A 202 28.21 -17.46 3.40
CA ASP A 202 26.81 -17.76 3.11
C ASP A 202 25.92 -17.62 4.33
N PHE A 203 24.90 -16.76 4.24
CA PHE A 203 23.98 -16.50 5.33
C PHE A 203 22.52 -16.56 4.90
N TRP A 204 21.74 -17.42 5.55
CA TRP A 204 20.33 -17.65 5.24
C TRP A 204 19.45 -17.38 6.45
N LYS A 205 18.36 -16.65 6.25
CA LYS A 205 17.31 -16.43 7.25
C LYS A 205 15.92 -16.55 6.64
N VAL A 206 14.97 -16.98 7.46
CA VAL A 206 13.55 -17.12 7.11
C VAL A 206 12.69 -16.38 8.12
N GLY A 207 11.45 -16.09 7.72
CA GLY A 207 10.44 -15.59 8.63
C GLY A 207 9.04 -15.90 8.18
N VAL A 208 8.12 -15.86 9.12
CA VAL A 208 6.68 -16.06 8.94
C VAL A 208 5.91 -15.03 9.75
N THR A 209 4.78 -14.57 9.22
CA THR A 209 3.82 -13.72 9.95
C THR A 209 2.44 -14.36 9.90
N ALA A 210 1.77 -14.45 11.04
CA ALA A 210 0.33 -14.72 11.14
C ALA A 210 -0.40 -13.41 11.46
N LYS A 211 -1.44 -13.08 10.68
CA LYS A 211 -2.22 -11.84 10.79
C LYS A 211 -3.67 -12.17 11.13
N ARG A 212 -4.19 -11.59 12.22
CA ARG A 212 -5.63 -11.52 12.48
C ARG A 212 -6.20 -10.28 11.81
N LEU A 213 -7.29 -10.43 11.07
CA LEU A 213 -7.92 -9.37 10.28
C LEU A 213 -9.32 -9.05 10.80
N VAL A 214 -9.65 -7.76 10.88
CA VAL A 214 -10.97 -7.24 11.25
C VAL A 214 -11.41 -6.22 10.20
N GLY A 215 -12.40 -6.59 9.39
CA GLY A 215 -13.05 -5.71 8.41
C GLY A 215 -14.04 -4.78 9.08
N LEU A 216 -13.87 -3.47 8.90
CA LEU A 216 -14.69 -2.41 9.49
C LEU A 216 -15.55 -1.72 8.44
N TYR A 217 -14.98 -1.48 7.26
CA TYR A 217 -15.64 -0.83 6.14
C TYR A 217 -15.40 -1.61 4.85
N ASN A 218 -16.45 -1.78 4.05
CA ASN A 218 -16.31 -2.12 2.64
C ASN A 218 -17.45 -1.45 1.88
N MET A 219 -17.14 -0.96 0.68
CA MET A 219 -18.15 -0.63 -0.33
C MET A 219 -17.55 -1.01 -1.68
N HIS A 220 -18.26 -1.85 -2.42
CA HIS A 220 -17.85 -2.33 -3.73
C HIS A 220 -19.04 -2.29 -4.70
N ALA A 221 -18.75 -2.09 -5.97
CA ALA A 221 -19.72 -2.18 -7.05
C ALA A 221 -19.00 -2.65 -8.32
N GLN A 222 -19.56 -3.62 -9.03
CA GLN A 222 -19.10 -4.04 -10.34
C GLN A 222 -20.24 -3.78 -11.33
N ILE A 223 -20.01 -2.87 -12.26
CA ILE A 223 -20.84 -2.72 -13.45
C ILE A 223 -20.19 -3.55 -14.54
N GLN A 224 -20.84 -4.65 -14.93
CA GLN A 224 -20.40 -5.56 -15.99
C GLN A 224 -20.88 -5.06 -17.35
N ASN A 225 -22.13 -4.60 -17.41
CA ASN A 225 -22.71 -3.92 -18.56
C ASN A 225 -23.76 -2.91 -18.07
N ALA A 226 -23.75 -1.70 -18.60
CA ALA A 226 -24.78 -0.70 -18.37
C ALA A 226 -25.02 0.15 -19.61
N ASP A 227 -26.29 0.37 -19.92
CA ASP A 227 -26.74 1.26 -20.99
C ASP A 227 -27.56 2.39 -20.34
N TYR A 228 -27.15 3.64 -20.55
CA TYR A 228 -27.80 4.80 -19.94
C TYR A 228 -27.85 6.05 -20.81
N ILE A 229 -28.77 6.95 -20.49
CA ILE A 229 -28.87 8.32 -20.99
C ILE A 229 -28.97 9.25 -19.78
N VAL A 230 -28.22 10.36 -19.78
CA VAL A 230 -28.48 11.49 -18.87
C VAL A 230 -29.52 12.37 -19.53
N ASP A 231 -30.65 12.63 -18.88
CA ASP A 231 -31.73 13.46 -19.42
C ASP A 231 -32.20 14.50 -18.39
N ILE A 232 -33.05 15.43 -18.85
CA ILE A 232 -33.45 16.64 -18.12
C ILE A 232 -34.98 16.68 -18.03
N GLU A 233 -35.55 17.04 -16.88
CA GLU A 233 -37.00 17.17 -16.72
C GLU A 233 -37.54 18.30 -17.63
N SER A 234 -38.44 17.96 -18.56
CA SER A 234 -39.00 18.90 -19.55
C SER A 234 -39.61 20.18 -18.96
N PHE A 235 -40.06 20.12 -17.69
CA PHE A 235 -40.68 21.23 -16.97
C PHE A 235 -39.74 21.92 -15.98
N ASN A 236 -38.54 21.38 -15.74
CA ASN A 236 -37.52 22.02 -14.90
C ASN A 236 -36.11 21.68 -15.41
N PRO A 237 -35.50 22.56 -16.23
CA PRO A 237 -34.16 22.35 -16.77
C PRO A 237 -33.02 22.23 -15.74
N GLU A 238 -33.27 22.55 -14.46
CA GLU A 238 -32.31 22.38 -13.36
C GLU A 238 -32.39 20.98 -12.71
N ARG A 239 -33.28 20.10 -13.20
CA ARG A 239 -33.47 18.74 -12.68
C ARG A 239 -33.09 17.71 -13.71
N GLU A 240 -32.02 17.03 -13.42
CA GLU A 240 -31.42 16.02 -14.29
C GLU A 240 -31.56 14.63 -13.64
N PHE A 241 -31.60 13.60 -14.48
CA PHE A 241 -31.73 12.21 -14.03
C PHE A 241 -31.03 11.27 -15.00
N ILE A 242 -30.70 10.07 -14.51
CA ILE A 242 -30.09 9.03 -15.34
C ILE A 242 -31.14 7.95 -15.62
N LEU A 243 -31.48 7.79 -16.89
CA LEU A 243 -32.27 6.66 -17.38
C LEU A 243 -31.35 5.51 -17.69
N VAL A 244 -31.52 4.39 -16.99
CA VAL A 244 -30.75 3.16 -17.21
C VAL A 244 -31.67 2.13 -17.86
N SER A 245 -31.42 1.77 -19.11
CA SER A 245 -32.22 0.80 -19.87
C SER A 245 -31.78 -0.65 -19.60
N GLN A 246 -30.47 -0.84 -19.38
CA GLN A 246 -29.89 -2.13 -19.02
C GLN A 246 -28.84 -1.92 -17.92
N LEU A 247 -28.81 -2.80 -16.92
CA LEU A 247 -27.76 -2.86 -15.90
C LEU A 247 -27.54 -4.29 -15.41
N GLN A 248 -26.33 -4.79 -15.63
CA GLN A 248 -25.82 -6.04 -15.06
C GLN A 248 -24.64 -5.74 -14.14
N GLY A 249 -24.71 -6.22 -12.90
CA GLY A 249 -23.66 -5.99 -11.92
C GLY A 249 -23.95 -6.54 -10.53
N THR A 250 -23.05 -6.25 -9.60
CA THR A 250 -23.22 -6.54 -8.16
C THR A 250 -22.74 -5.33 -7.38
N TYR A 251 -23.45 -4.92 -6.33
CA TYR A 251 -22.90 -3.97 -5.35
C TYR A 251 -23.12 -4.47 -3.93
N GLY A 252 -22.22 -4.10 -3.04
CA GLY A 252 -22.29 -4.45 -1.64
C GLY A 252 -21.57 -3.44 -0.77
N TYR A 253 -22.00 -3.35 0.48
CA TYR A 253 -21.48 -2.39 1.44
C TYR A 253 -21.63 -2.87 2.88
N THR A 254 -20.81 -2.31 3.76
CA THR A 254 -21.01 -2.31 5.20
C THR A 254 -21.82 -1.09 5.61
N THR A 255 -22.82 -1.25 6.47
CA THR A 255 -23.58 -0.12 7.03
C THR A 255 -22.71 0.76 7.94
N GLU A 256 -23.17 1.96 8.29
CA GLU A 256 -22.42 2.90 9.12
C GLU A 256 -22.09 2.33 10.52
N GLU A 257 -23.03 1.56 11.07
CA GLU A 257 -22.91 0.86 12.34
C GLU A 257 -21.73 -0.11 12.41
N ALA A 258 -21.19 -0.55 11.26
CA ALA A 258 -20.04 -1.44 11.17
C ALA A 258 -18.75 -0.82 11.71
N TYR A 259 -18.58 0.50 11.54
CA TYR A 259 -17.39 1.25 11.96
C TYR A 259 -17.66 2.22 13.11
N THR A 260 -18.88 2.76 13.24
CA THR A 260 -19.22 3.61 14.40
C THR A 260 -19.35 2.82 15.70
N ASN A 261 -19.78 1.55 15.66
CA ASN A 261 -19.80 0.67 16.83
C ASN A 261 -18.48 -0.09 17.07
N PHE A 262 -17.40 0.25 16.34
CA PHE A 262 -16.11 -0.41 16.53
C PHE A 262 -15.61 -0.30 17.97
N LYS A 263 -15.33 -1.44 18.61
CA LYS A 263 -14.70 -1.51 19.93
C LYS A 263 -13.54 -2.51 19.88
N PRO A 264 -12.32 -2.16 20.32
CA PRO A 264 -11.16 -3.05 20.27
C PRO A 264 -11.18 -4.11 21.39
N THR A 265 -12.30 -4.82 21.55
CA THR A 265 -12.47 -5.89 22.55
C THR A 265 -12.08 -7.26 21.99
N PRO A 266 -11.75 -8.25 22.83
CA PRO A 266 -11.50 -9.63 22.38
C PRO A 266 -12.67 -10.21 21.56
N GLN A 267 -13.92 -9.86 21.90
CA GLN A 267 -15.11 -10.33 21.19
C GLN A 267 -15.28 -9.72 19.79
N TRP A 268 -14.78 -8.49 19.57
CA TRP A 268 -14.72 -7.89 18.24
C TRP A 268 -13.53 -8.42 17.43
N LEU A 269 -12.37 -8.58 18.07
CA LEU A 269 -11.16 -9.05 17.43
C LEU A 269 -11.24 -10.53 17.03
N PHE A 270 -11.78 -11.41 17.89
CA PHE A 270 -11.77 -12.87 17.70
C PHE A 270 -13.16 -13.52 17.61
N GLY A 271 -14.21 -12.84 18.06
CA GLY A 271 -15.59 -13.31 18.01
C GLY A 271 -16.32 -12.96 16.70
N LYS A 272 -17.65 -12.86 16.79
CA LYS A 272 -18.56 -12.61 15.65
C LYS A 272 -19.12 -11.17 15.60
N GLN A 273 -18.66 -10.25 16.46
CA GLN A 273 -19.23 -8.90 16.55
C GLN A 273 -18.81 -7.99 15.38
N SER A 274 -17.59 -8.13 14.85
CA SER A 274 -17.11 -7.35 13.70
C SER A 274 -17.91 -7.62 12.41
N ALA A 275 -18.05 -6.62 11.54
CA ALA A 275 -18.68 -6.78 10.23
C ALA A 275 -18.00 -7.86 9.37
N GLY A 276 -16.67 -7.79 9.26
CA GLY A 276 -15.85 -8.83 8.66
C GLY A 276 -14.73 -9.30 9.56
N SER A 277 -14.34 -10.58 9.44
CA SER A 277 -13.11 -11.06 10.07
C SER A 277 -12.40 -12.12 9.23
N GLY A 278 -11.09 -12.24 9.44
CA GLY A 278 -10.25 -13.08 8.60
C GLY A 278 -8.90 -13.40 9.21
N TRP A 279 -8.09 -14.09 8.41
CA TRP A 279 -6.69 -14.39 8.69
C TRP A 279 -5.86 -14.14 7.43
N GLY A 280 -4.62 -13.73 7.63
CA GLY A 280 -3.61 -13.54 6.59
C GLY A 280 -2.28 -14.14 7.03
N PHE A 281 -1.46 -14.55 6.05
CA PHE A 281 -0.16 -15.15 6.29
C PHE A 281 0.88 -14.57 5.35
N ASP A 282 2.09 -14.38 5.88
CA ASP A 282 3.30 -14.05 5.12
C ASP A 282 4.36 -15.11 5.37
N VAL A 283 5.15 -15.41 4.33
CA VAL A 283 6.36 -16.22 4.43
C VAL A 283 7.46 -15.57 3.60
N GLY A 284 8.70 -15.63 4.08
CA GLY A 284 9.83 -15.09 3.33
C GLY A 284 11.17 -15.71 3.70
N VAL A 285 12.09 -15.57 2.77
CA VAL A 285 13.49 -16.02 2.85
C VAL A 285 14.40 -14.89 2.40
N VAL A 286 15.59 -14.82 2.99
CA VAL A 286 16.67 -13.91 2.62
C VAL A 286 17.99 -14.67 2.62
N TYR A 287 18.73 -14.51 1.53
CA TYR A 287 20.14 -14.88 1.37
C TYR A 287 21.01 -13.61 1.40
N GLU A 288 22.13 -13.66 2.12
CA GLU A 288 23.13 -12.60 2.18
C GLU A 288 24.51 -13.19 1.89
N TYR A 289 25.20 -12.69 0.85
CA TYR A 289 26.59 -13.05 0.57
C TYR A 289 27.55 -12.08 1.27
N ARG A 290 28.46 -12.62 2.08
CA ARG A 290 29.27 -11.88 3.08
C ARG A 290 30.76 -12.22 2.97
N PRO A 291 31.44 -11.88 1.86
CA PRO A 291 32.85 -12.27 1.61
C PRO A 291 33.82 -11.77 2.69
N ASP A 292 33.47 -10.66 3.34
CA ASP A 292 34.28 -10.01 4.38
C ASP A 292 33.82 -10.33 5.82
N ALA A 293 33.04 -11.40 6.03
CA ALA A 293 32.41 -11.72 7.31
C ALA A 293 33.35 -11.67 8.52
N HIS A 294 34.60 -12.15 8.38
CA HIS A 294 35.60 -12.11 9.45
C HIS A 294 35.91 -10.69 9.95
N LYS A 295 35.92 -9.68 9.06
CA LYS A 295 36.19 -8.25 9.41
C LYS A 295 35.13 -7.67 10.35
N PHE A 296 33.95 -8.28 10.39
CA PHE A 296 32.83 -7.85 11.24
C PHE A 296 32.74 -8.63 12.56
N LYS A 297 33.59 -9.63 12.80
CA LYS A 297 33.61 -10.39 14.06
C LYS A 297 34.40 -9.66 15.15
N ARG A 298 33.86 -9.62 16.37
CA ARG A 298 34.51 -9.06 17.58
C ARG A 298 34.73 -10.12 18.65
N THR A 299 35.84 -10.01 19.37
CA THR A 299 36.15 -10.85 20.53
C THR A 299 35.18 -10.56 21.67
N MET A 300 34.63 -11.62 22.28
CA MET A 300 33.74 -11.53 23.43
C MET A 300 34.53 -11.71 24.75
N PRO A 301 34.11 -11.08 25.87
CA PRO A 301 34.80 -11.19 27.17
C PRO A 301 34.89 -12.61 27.75
N ARG A 302 34.05 -13.55 27.30
CA ARG A 302 34.02 -14.95 27.77
C ARG A 302 34.59 -15.94 26.73
N GLY A 303 35.43 -15.45 25.83
CA GLY A 303 35.98 -16.23 24.71
C GLY A 303 35.04 -16.26 23.49
N GLY A 304 35.62 -16.52 22.32
CA GLY A 304 34.92 -16.58 21.04
C GLY A 304 34.81 -15.24 20.30
N ARG A 305 34.49 -15.32 19.00
CA ARG A 305 34.32 -14.18 18.08
C ARG A 305 32.87 -14.14 17.55
N GLN A 306 32.13 -13.08 17.84
CA GLN A 306 30.74 -12.90 17.38
C GLN A 306 30.62 -11.75 16.36
N PRO A 307 29.78 -11.86 15.32
CA PRO A 307 29.58 -10.80 14.33
C PRO A 307 28.88 -9.58 14.96
N ASP A 308 29.41 -8.36 14.74
CA ASP A 308 28.81 -7.12 15.27
C ASP A 308 27.39 -6.92 14.67
N PRO A 309 26.33 -6.98 15.49
CA PRO A 309 24.97 -6.83 14.99
C PRO A 309 24.65 -5.39 14.54
N ASN A 310 25.51 -4.41 14.85
CA ASN A 310 25.34 -3.01 14.45
C ASN A 310 25.89 -2.67 13.05
N GLN A 311 26.52 -3.63 12.36
CA GLN A 311 27.13 -3.45 11.03
C GLN A 311 26.33 -4.21 9.97
N ASN A 312 26.24 -3.64 8.77
CA ASN A 312 25.81 -4.38 7.58
C ASN A 312 27.01 -5.16 7.04
N LYS A 313 26.82 -6.47 6.82
CA LYS A 313 27.90 -7.45 6.59
C LYS A 313 27.96 -7.97 5.15
N TYR A 314 26.87 -7.77 4.39
CA TYR A 314 26.69 -8.35 3.07
C TYR A 314 27.23 -7.47 1.96
N LYS A 315 27.80 -8.09 0.92
CA LYS A 315 28.12 -7.43 -0.35
C LYS A 315 26.86 -7.33 -1.23
N PHE A 316 26.04 -8.38 -1.24
CA PHE A 316 24.69 -8.34 -1.79
C PHE A 316 23.72 -9.21 -0.97
N ARG A 317 22.43 -8.89 -1.09
CA ARG A 317 21.33 -9.59 -0.43
C ARG A 317 20.23 -9.88 -1.44
N ILE A 318 19.76 -11.13 -1.49
CA ILE A 318 18.59 -11.56 -2.25
C ILE A 318 17.48 -11.86 -1.25
N SER A 319 16.29 -11.32 -1.48
CA SER A 319 15.12 -11.52 -0.62
C SER A 319 13.93 -11.93 -1.47
N ALA A 320 13.21 -12.99 -1.07
CA ALA A 320 11.96 -13.42 -1.70
C ALA A 320 10.89 -13.66 -0.63
N ALA A 321 9.66 -13.19 -0.86
CA ALA A 321 8.53 -13.38 0.04
C ALA A 321 7.21 -13.53 -0.73
N LEU A 322 6.27 -14.21 -0.09
CA LEU A 322 4.85 -14.24 -0.44
C LEU A 322 4.08 -13.63 0.73
N THR A 323 3.44 -12.49 0.51
CA THR A 323 2.78 -11.69 1.54
C THR A 323 1.28 -11.55 1.31
N ASP A 324 0.53 -11.29 2.37
CA ASP A 324 -0.93 -11.05 2.36
C ASP A 324 -1.73 -12.24 1.79
N VAL A 325 -1.30 -13.49 2.06
CA VAL A 325 -2.05 -14.70 1.70
C VAL A 325 -3.24 -14.85 2.66
N GLY A 326 -4.46 -14.54 2.20
CA GLY A 326 -5.63 -14.66 3.05
C GLY A 326 -6.90 -14.02 2.49
N ALA A 327 -7.87 -13.81 3.39
CA ALA A 327 -9.13 -13.13 3.09
C ALA A 327 -9.86 -12.69 4.37
N ILE A 328 -10.71 -11.68 4.22
CA ILE A 328 -11.70 -11.22 5.20
C ILE A 328 -13.07 -11.76 4.76
N ASN A 329 -13.81 -12.39 5.68
CA ASN A 329 -15.17 -12.84 5.44
C ASN A 329 -16.12 -11.86 6.14
N TYR A 330 -16.91 -11.14 5.36
CA TYR A 330 -17.95 -10.22 5.82
C TYR A 330 -19.22 -11.03 6.07
N ARG A 331 -19.47 -11.39 7.34
CA ARG A 331 -20.48 -12.39 7.75
C ARG A 331 -21.54 -11.90 8.72
N ASN A 332 -21.34 -10.74 9.36
CA ASN A 332 -22.31 -10.22 10.30
C ASN A 332 -23.44 -9.50 9.54
N THR A 333 -24.54 -10.21 9.31
CA THR A 333 -25.71 -9.74 8.53
C THR A 333 -26.40 -8.52 9.13
N ASN A 334 -26.12 -8.13 10.37
CA ASN A 334 -26.54 -6.82 10.89
C ASN A 334 -25.90 -5.68 10.09
N TYR A 335 -24.64 -5.85 9.68
CA TYR A 335 -23.79 -4.82 9.07
C TYR A 335 -23.51 -5.00 7.58
N VAL A 336 -23.67 -6.20 7.00
CA VAL A 336 -23.26 -6.48 5.61
C VAL A 336 -24.46 -6.50 4.66
N ARG A 337 -24.32 -5.86 3.50
CA ARG A 337 -25.33 -5.81 2.45
C ARG A 337 -24.69 -6.14 1.10
N GLU A 338 -25.34 -6.92 0.25
CA GLU A 338 -24.91 -7.22 -1.12
C GLU A 338 -26.13 -7.56 -1.99
N LEU A 339 -26.17 -7.00 -3.20
CA LEU A 339 -27.22 -7.16 -4.19
C LEU A 339 -26.62 -7.38 -5.58
N ASP A 340 -27.01 -8.48 -6.22
CA ASP A 340 -26.84 -8.69 -7.64
C ASP A 340 -27.97 -7.99 -8.39
N VAL A 341 -27.60 -7.15 -9.36
CA VAL A 341 -28.51 -6.39 -10.21
C VAL A 341 -28.45 -6.98 -11.61
N ASN A 342 -29.60 -7.41 -12.13
CA ASN A 342 -29.75 -7.86 -13.51
C ASN A 342 -31.07 -7.28 -14.04
N GLN A 343 -31.01 -6.04 -14.49
CA GLN A 343 -32.16 -5.19 -14.79
C GLN A 343 -32.18 -4.86 -16.28
N ASN A 344 -33.21 -5.34 -16.98
CA ASN A 344 -33.48 -5.08 -18.40
C ASN A 344 -34.75 -4.22 -18.59
N GLN A 345 -35.13 -3.46 -17.56
CA GLN A 345 -36.27 -2.54 -17.57
C GLN A 345 -35.78 -1.14 -17.24
N LEU A 346 -36.39 -0.14 -17.90
CA LEU A 346 -36.03 1.27 -17.73
C LEU A 346 -36.14 1.68 -16.25
N THR A 347 -35.00 2.09 -15.69
CA THR A 347 -34.86 2.41 -14.27
C THR A 347 -34.31 3.84 -14.12
N THR A 348 -35.02 4.68 -13.37
CA THR A 348 -34.72 6.11 -13.24
C THR A 348 -33.96 6.42 -11.96
N PHE A 349 -32.70 6.81 -12.08
CA PHE A 349 -31.93 7.41 -10.99
C PHE A 349 -32.31 8.91 -10.93
N SER A 350 -33.41 9.21 -10.23
CA SER A 350 -33.92 10.58 -10.04
C SER A 350 -33.08 11.34 -9.01
N TYR A 351 -32.83 12.63 -9.25
CA TYR A 351 -32.20 13.53 -8.28
C TYR A 351 -32.86 13.47 -6.89
N LEU A 352 -34.18 13.23 -6.78
CA LEU A 352 -34.90 13.10 -5.51
C LEU A 352 -34.34 12.02 -4.58
N ASN A 353 -33.74 10.96 -5.12
CA ASN A 353 -33.13 9.90 -4.32
C ASN A 353 -31.73 10.29 -3.84
N PHE A 354 -31.05 11.23 -4.51
CA PHE A 354 -29.63 11.56 -4.32
C PHE A 354 -29.36 12.99 -3.82
N ASP A 355 -30.36 13.89 -3.82
CA ASP A 355 -30.22 15.26 -3.29
C ASP A 355 -29.79 15.25 -1.82
N LYS A 356 -28.76 16.05 -1.51
CA LYS A 356 -28.10 16.17 -0.19
C LYS A 356 -27.67 14.84 0.44
N VAL A 357 -27.53 13.77 -0.34
CA VAL A 357 -27.06 12.47 0.16
C VAL A 357 -25.54 12.51 0.37
N GLY A 358 -25.13 12.55 1.64
CA GLY A 358 -23.74 12.35 2.01
C GLY A 358 -23.24 10.93 1.70
N LEU A 359 -21.92 10.73 1.68
CA LEU A 359 -21.28 9.46 1.28
C LEU A 359 -21.87 8.19 1.96
N ALA A 360 -22.25 8.29 3.24
CA ALA A 360 -22.86 7.18 3.98
C ALA A 360 -24.29 6.83 3.52
N GLY A 361 -25.04 7.80 2.99
CA GLY A 361 -26.41 7.61 2.50
C GLY A 361 -26.51 7.11 1.05
N GLY A 362 -25.42 7.17 0.28
CA GLY A 362 -25.38 6.78 -1.14
C GLY A 362 -25.97 5.38 -1.41
N PRO A 363 -25.57 4.33 -0.66
CA PRO A 363 -26.17 3.00 -0.81
C PRO A 363 -27.67 2.97 -0.51
N GLY A 364 -28.18 3.83 0.37
CA GLY A 364 -29.60 3.98 0.65
C GLY A 364 -30.38 4.57 -0.53
N ALA A 365 -29.80 5.54 -1.26
CA ALA A 365 -30.36 6.09 -2.48
C ALA A 365 -30.43 5.06 -3.63
N VAL A 366 -29.39 4.24 -3.76
CA VAL A 366 -29.34 3.12 -4.71
C VAL A 366 -30.40 2.06 -4.36
N ASN A 367 -30.51 1.66 -3.09
CA ASN A 367 -31.54 0.73 -2.61
C ASN A 367 -32.97 1.23 -2.93
N LYS A 368 -33.25 2.53 -2.74
CA LYS A 368 -34.54 3.14 -3.09
C LYS A 368 -34.82 3.06 -4.59
N THR A 369 -33.81 3.34 -5.42
CA THR A 369 -33.94 3.31 -6.89
C THR A 369 -34.29 1.91 -7.40
N PHE A 370 -33.75 0.85 -6.79
CA PHE A 370 -34.12 -0.54 -7.11
C PHE A 370 -35.33 -1.08 -6.34
N ASN A 371 -35.96 -0.27 -5.46
CA ASN A 371 -37.05 -0.68 -4.58
C ASN A 371 -36.71 -1.92 -3.71
N VAL A 372 -35.50 -1.99 -3.16
CA VAL A 372 -35.01 -3.15 -2.39
C VAL A 372 -34.89 -2.83 -0.90
N SER A 373 -35.56 -3.65 -0.07
CA SER A 373 -35.41 -3.62 1.39
C SER A 373 -34.03 -4.13 1.83
N THR A 374 -33.43 -3.44 2.79
CA THR A 374 -32.12 -3.78 3.37
C THR A 374 -32.07 -5.19 3.99
N ALA A 375 -33.21 -5.74 4.41
CA ALA A 375 -33.31 -7.11 4.92
C ALA A 375 -33.07 -8.17 3.83
N ASN A 376 -33.57 -7.93 2.61
CA ASN A 376 -33.50 -8.90 1.50
C ASN A 376 -32.08 -9.05 0.92
N ILE A 377 -31.22 -8.06 1.18
CA ILE A 377 -29.84 -7.97 0.72
C ILE A 377 -28.83 -8.16 1.84
N ALA A 378 -29.23 -8.66 3.01
CA ALA A 378 -28.34 -8.95 4.13
C ALA A 378 -27.48 -10.22 3.88
N ARG A 379 -26.66 -10.17 2.83
CA ARG A 379 -25.90 -11.31 2.27
C ARG A 379 -24.42 -11.27 2.67
N PRO A 380 -23.84 -12.37 3.18
CA PRO A 380 -22.41 -12.48 3.45
C PRO A 380 -21.54 -12.55 2.19
N PHE A 381 -20.43 -11.82 2.18
CA PHE A 381 -19.45 -11.82 1.08
C PHE A 381 -18.01 -12.00 1.58
N ARG A 382 -17.06 -12.22 0.65
CA ARG A 382 -15.66 -12.51 0.98
C ARG A 382 -14.71 -11.65 0.16
N VAL A 383 -13.94 -10.81 0.85
CA VAL A 383 -12.91 -9.96 0.26
C VAL A 383 -11.53 -10.60 0.45
N GLY A 384 -10.82 -10.79 -0.64
CA GLY A 384 -9.44 -11.23 -0.65
C GLY A 384 -8.45 -10.18 -0.16
N LEU A 385 -7.47 -10.61 0.63
CA LEU A 385 -6.29 -9.80 0.93
C LEU A 385 -5.46 -9.55 -0.34
N PRO A 386 -4.70 -8.44 -0.41
CA PRO A 386 -3.93 -8.10 -1.58
C PRO A 386 -2.61 -8.88 -1.65
N THR A 387 -2.72 -10.17 -2.00
CA THR A 387 -1.62 -11.14 -2.02
C THR A 387 -0.59 -10.83 -3.11
N SER A 388 0.69 -10.72 -2.72
CA SER A 388 1.79 -10.37 -3.62
C SER A 388 3.03 -11.26 -3.42
N VAL A 389 3.78 -11.44 -4.51
CA VAL A 389 5.15 -11.95 -4.50
C VAL A 389 6.10 -10.76 -4.52
N ASN A 390 7.05 -10.74 -3.59
CA ASN A 390 8.01 -9.67 -3.42
C ASN A 390 9.42 -10.24 -3.59
N VAL A 391 10.19 -9.77 -4.56
CA VAL A 391 11.59 -10.13 -4.79
C VAL A 391 12.45 -8.87 -4.77
N SER A 392 13.54 -8.86 -4.01
CA SER A 392 14.48 -7.74 -4.03
C SER A 392 15.93 -8.20 -4.03
N PHE A 393 16.77 -7.41 -4.69
CA PHE A 393 18.22 -7.52 -4.73
C PHE A 393 18.78 -6.21 -4.15
N ASP A 394 19.59 -6.28 -3.10
CA ASP A 394 20.18 -5.10 -2.46
C ASP A 394 21.71 -5.23 -2.46
N TYR A 395 22.39 -4.31 -3.15
CA TYR A 395 23.83 -4.34 -3.38
C TYR A 395 24.54 -3.23 -2.60
N GLN A 396 25.50 -3.60 -1.77
CA GLN A 396 26.39 -2.64 -1.12
C GLN A 396 27.51 -2.27 -2.09
N HIS A 397 27.36 -1.15 -2.81
CA HIS A 397 28.40 -0.67 -3.73
C HIS A 397 29.65 -0.24 -2.94
N GLN A 398 29.47 0.63 -1.95
CA GLN A 398 30.51 1.12 -1.05
C GLN A 398 29.98 1.19 0.38
N LYS A 399 30.86 1.49 1.36
CA LYS A 399 30.44 1.67 2.75
C LYS A 399 29.38 2.77 2.86
N ASN A 400 28.23 2.43 3.46
CA ASN A 400 27.03 3.27 3.58
C ASN A 400 26.27 3.55 2.26
N TRP A 401 26.71 3.06 1.10
CA TRP A 401 26.04 3.28 -0.19
C TRP A 401 25.46 1.97 -0.74
N TYR A 402 24.16 1.99 -0.98
CA TYR A 402 23.36 0.84 -1.40
C TYR A 402 22.57 1.15 -2.66
N ILE A 403 22.34 0.13 -3.48
CA ILE A 403 21.40 0.18 -4.60
C ILE A 403 20.50 -1.05 -4.47
N ASN A 404 19.21 -0.82 -4.26
CA ASN A 404 18.21 -1.87 -4.20
C ASN A 404 17.40 -1.91 -5.50
N ALA A 405 17.26 -3.08 -6.10
CA ALA A 405 16.23 -3.37 -7.08
C ALA A 405 15.11 -4.15 -6.38
N LEU A 406 13.86 -3.69 -6.51
CA LEU A 406 12.67 -4.31 -5.93
C LEU A 406 11.65 -4.58 -7.03
N TRP A 407 11.23 -5.83 -7.12
CA TRP A 407 10.10 -6.28 -7.92
C TRP A 407 9.00 -6.77 -6.97
N VAL A 408 7.82 -6.16 -7.06
CA VAL A 408 6.60 -6.70 -6.44
C VAL A 408 5.64 -7.04 -7.56
N GLN A 409 4.94 -8.16 -7.45
CA GLN A 409 3.90 -8.59 -8.37
C GLN A 409 2.68 -9.08 -7.59
N GLY A 410 1.51 -8.50 -7.89
CA GLY A 410 0.25 -9.03 -7.39
C GLY A 410 -0.11 -10.35 -8.04
N VAL A 411 -0.53 -11.32 -7.23
CA VAL A 411 -0.91 -12.69 -7.69
C VAL A 411 -2.39 -13.00 -7.49
N ARG A 412 -3.21 -11.97 -7.22
CA ARG A 412 -4.64 -12.12 -7.00
C ARG A 412 -5.45 -12.02 -8.30
N GLY A 413 -6.39 -12.94 -8.47
CA GLY A 413 -7.26 -13.01 -9.64
C GLY A 413 -8.28 -11.87 -9.79
N SER A 414 -9.07 -11.92 -10.85
CA SER A 414 -9.92 -10.83 -11.36
C SER A 414 -11.25 -10.58 -10.63
N ARG A 415 -11.52 -11.24 -9.49
CA ARG A 415 -12.78 -11.03 -8.75
C ARG A 415 -12.92 -9.57 -8.32
N ALA A 416 -14.08 -8.96 -8.61
CA ALA A 416 -14.27 -7.52 -8.53
C ALA A 416 -14.00 -6.89 -7.16
N PHE A 417 -14.34 -7.62 -6.08
CA PHE A 417 -14.22 -7.19 -4.69
C PHE A 417 -12.94 -7.69 -3.98
N ASP A 418 -12.05 -8.41 -4.65
CA ASP A 418 -10.73 -8.72 -4.07
C ASP A 418 -9.83 -7.45 -4.11
N ILE A 419 -9.09 -7.19 -3.03
CA ILE A 419 -8.15 -6.07 -2.98
C ILE A 419 -6.93 -6.43 -3.84
N LYS A 420 -6.56 -5.55 -4.76
CA LYS A 420 -5.45 -5.74 -5.71
C LYS A 420 -4.15 -5.10 -5.14
N PRO A 421 -2.98 -5.77 -5.16
CA PRO A 421 -1.66 -5.17 -4.86
C PRO A 421 -0.74 -4.89 -6.06
N GLN A 422 0.30 -4.03 -5.93
CA GLN A 422 1.10 -3.52 -7.05
C GLN A 422 1.91 -4.62 -7.72
N SER A 423 1.90 -4.53 -9.02
CA SER A 423 3.09 -4.65 -9.83
C SER A 423 3.93 -3.36 -9.71
N VAL A 424 5.02 -3.38 -8.94
CA VAL A 424 6.07 -2.33 -8.90
C VAL A 424 7.38 -2.91 -9.40
N LEU A 425 8.09 -2.15 -10.23
CA LEU A 425 9.53 -2.32 -10.41
C LEU A 425 10.22 -1.02 -9.95
N ALA A 426 11.09 -1.10 -8.94
CA ALA A 426 11.78 0.06 -8.39
C ALA A 426 13.29 -0.18 -8.29
N VAL A 427 14.06 0.88 -8.56
CA VAL A 427 15.49 0.97 -8.26
C VAL A 427 15.69 2.12 -7.28
N THR A 428 16.18 1.80 -6.09
CA THR A 428 16.35 2.73 -4.97
C THR A 428 17.83 2.83 -4.59
N PRO A 429 18.59 3.79 -5.16
CA PRO A 429 19.83 4.25 -4.55
C PRO A 429 19.56 4.81 -3.15
N ARG A 430 20.40 4.42 -2.18
CA ARG A 430 20.28 4.80 -0.77
C ARG A 430 21.65 5.06 -0.13
N TYR A 431 21.76 6.18 0.57
CA TYR A 431 22.80 6.40 1.56
C TYR A 431 22.28 6.04 2.96
N GLU A 432 22.93 5.11 3.65
CA GLU A 432 22.44 4.51 4.89
C GLU A 432 23.49 4.54 6.01
N LYS A 433 23.16 5.22 7.10
CA LYS A 433 23.86 5.19 8.40
C LYS A 433 22.85 4.85 9.50
N ARG A 434 23.39 4.47 10.67
CA ARG A 434 22.59 4.14 11.87
C ARG A 434 21.48 5.16 12.21
N TRP A 435 21.78 6.46 12.11
CA TRP A 435 20.88 7.56 12.51
C TRP A 435 20.46 8.50 11.37
N LEU A 436 20.98 8.28 10.15
CA LEU A 436 20.69 9.11 8.97
C LEU A 436 20.55 8.20 7.75
N GLU A 437 19.50 8.40 6.98
CA GLU A 437 19.27 7.70 5.72
C GLU A 437 18.66 8.67 4.71
N VAL A 438 19.09 8.58 3.46
CA VAL A 438 18.46 9.26 2.34
C VAL A 438 18.36 8.28 1.19
N ALA A 439 17.17 8.13 0.61
CA ALA A 439 16.88 7.20 -0.47
C ALA A 439 16.06 7.88 -1.57
N THR A 440 16.33 7.56 -2.83
CA THR A 440 15.65 8.15 -4.00
C THR A 440 15.09 7.02 -4.86
N PRO A 441 13.89 6.47 -4.55
CA PRO A 441 13.30 5.41 -5.36
C PRO A 441 12.91 5.95 -6.75
N VAL A 442 13.43 5.31 -7.80
CA VAL A 442 12.96 5.47 -9.18
C VAL A 442 12.14 4.24 -9.52
N ALA A 443 10.84 4.41 -9.70
CA ALA A 443 9.89 3.30 -9.78
C ALA A 443 8.96 3.40 -10.98
N LEU A 444 8.68 2.25 -11.60
CA LEU A 444 7.55 2.07 -12.49
C LEU A 444 6.38 1.52 -11.65
N LEU A 445 5.47 2.43 -11.30
CA LEU A 445 4.22 2.17 -10.59
C LEU A 445 3.10 1.81 -11.59
N ASP A 446 1.93 1.40 -11.09
CA ASP A 446 0.71 1.20 -11.88
C ASP A 446 0.91 0.20 -13.03
N ASN A 447 1.23 -1.06 -12.70
CA ASN A 447 1.62 -2.10 -13.67
C ASN A 447 2.76 -1.67 -14.59
N TYR A 448 3.82 -1.14 -14.00
CA TYR A 448 5.02 -0.68 -14.70
C TYR A 448 4.78 0.46 -15.72
N SER A 449 3.59 1.07 -15.74
CA SER A 449 3.19 2.06 -16.77
C SER A 449 3.46 3.51 -16.39
N LYS A 450 3.72 3.80 -15.11
CA LYS A 450 3.98 5.15 -14.61
C LYS A 450 5.35 5.27 -13.96
N LEU A 451 6.24 5.98 -14.63
CA LEU A 451 7.48 6.43 -14.00
C LEU A 451 7.16 7.40 -12.86
N SER A 452 7.73 7.10 -11.71
CA SER A 452 7.66 7.89 -10.49
C SER A 452 9.07 8.02 -9.91
N ILE A 453 9.41 9.21 -9.43
CA ILE A 453 10.64 9.48 -8.70
C ILE A 453 10.23 9.94 -7.31
N GLY A 454 10.75 9.29 -6.29
CA GLY A 454 10.52 9.63 -4.90
C GLY A 454 11.77 10.13 -4.19
N LEU A 455 11.56 10.61 -2.97
CA LEU A 455 12.62 10.99 -2.03
C LEU A 455 12.16 10.63 -0.62
N ALA A 456 13.03 9.96 0.13
CA ALA A 456 12.78 9.56 1.51
C ALA A 456 13.99 9.86 2.39
N ALA A 457 13.72 10.24 3.64
CA ALA A 457 14.73 10.49 4.64
C ALA A 457 14.35 9.84 5.99
N ARG A 458 15.34 9.27 6.67
CA ARG A 458 15.25 8.83 8.07
C ARG A 458 16.26 9.62 8.88
N VAL A 459 15.80 10.42 9.83
CA VAL A 459 16.65 11.28 10.67
C VAL A 459 16.31 11.02 12.13
N GLY A 460 17.25 10.42 12.86
CA GLY A 460 16.97 10.00 14.23
C GLY A 460 15.74 9.08 14.27
N PRO A 461 14.76 9.32 15.17
CA PRO A 461 13.54 8.53 15.32
C PRO A 461 12.46 8.83 14.27
N VAL A 462 12.69 9.75 13.32
CA VAL A 462 11.70 10.21 12.35
C VAL A 462 12.00 9.66 10.96
N ILE A 463 10.95 9.27 10.24
CA ILE A 463 10.95 8.96 8.81
C ILE A 463 9.96 9.90 8.14
N VAL A 464 10.34 10.46 6.99
CA VAL A 464 9.46 11.17 6.06
C VAL A 464 9.82 10.78 4.63
N GLY A 465 8.84 10.76 3.73
CA GLY A 465 9.12 10.51 2.32
C GLY A 465 7.93 10.64 1.40
N THR A 466 8.21 10.51 0.12
CA THR A 466 7.25 10.42 -0.97
C THR A 466 7.83 9.50 -2.02
N ASP A 467 7.04 8.56 -2.54
CA ASP A 467 7.39 7.74 -3.70
C ASP A 467 7.02 8.44 -5.03
N HIS A 468 6.43 9.66 -4.98
CA HIS A 468 5.95 10.43 -6.13
C HIS A 468 6.18 11.94 -5.95
N LEU A 469 7.45 12.34 -5.89
CA LEU A 469 7.92 13.71 -5.62
C LEU A 469 7.34 14.73 -6.60
N GLY A 470 7.30 14.42 -7.90
CA GLY A 470 6.71 15.31 -8.92
C GLY A 470 5.24 15.66 -8.67
N GLY A 471 4.51 14.79 -7.96
CA GLY A 471 3.17 15.10 -7.46
C GLY A 471 3.21 16.07 -6.29
N LEU A 472 4.03 15.77 -5.28
CA LEU A 472 4.13 16.58 -4.06
C LEU A 472 4.51 18.05 -4.35
N ILE A 473 5.44 18.29 -5.29
CA ILE A 473 5.91 19.63 -5.66
C ILE A 473 5.38 20.17 -7.01
N ASN A 474 4.39 19.50 -7.62
CA ASN A 474 3.69 19.95 -8.84
C ASN A 474 4.58 20.17 -10.07
N ILE A 475 5.36 19.14 -10.45
CA ILE A 475 6.14 19.13 -11.69
C ILE A 475 5.28 18.56 -12.83
N GLY A 476 5.07 19.36 -13.87
CA GLY A 476 4.28 18.97 -15.04
C GLY A 476 2.78 18.90 -14.74
N THR A 477 2.13 17.81 -15.15
CA THR A 477 0.71 17.55 -14.87
C THR A 477 0.54 16.23 -14.08
N PRO A 478 0.95 16.20 -12.79
CA PRO A 478 1.02 14.96 -12.04
C PRO A 478 -0.36 14.31 -11.89
N ARG A 479 -0.43 13.01 -12.20
CA ARG A 479 -1.64 12.17 -12.05
C ARG A 479 -1.58 11.31 -10.79
N GLY A 480 -0.79 11.73 -9.81
CA GLY A 480 -0.60 11.04 -8.55
C GLY A 480 0.08 11.89 -7.49
N LEU A 481 -0.15 11.48 -6.25
CA LEU A 481 0.42 12.04 -5.02
C LEU A 481 0.73 10.87 -4.09
N ASN A 482 1.86 10.91 -3.40
CA ASN A 482 2.16 10.03 -2.29
C ASN A 482 2.90 10.81 -1.21
N PHE A 483 2.64 10.50 0.05
CA PHE A 483 3.40 10.98 1.19
C PHE A 483 3.31 9.98 2.34
N TYR A 484 4.43 9.75 3.03
CA TYR A 484 4.46 8.92 4.22
C TYR A 484 5.38 9.48 5.30
N PHE A 485 5.06 9.14 6.55
CA PHE A 485 5.87 9.47 7.72
C PHE A 485 5.81 8.34 8.76
N ALA A 486 6.81 8.27 9.63
CA ALA A 486 6.76 7.45 10.84
C ALA A 486 7.62 8.01 11.97
N LEU A 487 7.21 7.70 13.20
CA LEU A 487 7.93 7.93 14.44
C LEU A 487 8.21 6.58 15.11
N TYR A 488 9.46 6.33 15.47
CA TYR A 488 9.89 5.06 16.07
C TYR A 488 10.97 5.26 17.15
N ALA A 489 11.03 4.39 18.15
CA ALA A 489 12.07 4.38 19.17
C ALA A 489 13.02 3.18 18.95
N PRO A 490 14.26 3.42 18.47
CA PRO A 490 15.23 2.36 18.23
C PRO A 490 16.16 2.11 19.43
N PHE A 491 16.19 0.85 19.91
CA PHE A 491 17.15 0.38 20.90
C PHE A 491 18.14 -0.57 20.22
N PHE A 492 19.35 -0.07 19.98
CA PHE A 492 20.40 -0.82 19.31
C PHE A 492 21.05 -1.85 20.25
N HIS A 493 21.66 -2.88 19.65
CA HIS A 493 22.45 -3.85 20.41
C HIS A 493 23.62 -3.17 21.12
N ARG A 494 23.86 -3.53 22.38
CA ARG A 494 25.10 -3.15 23.09
C ARG A 494 26.28 -3.67 22.27
N LYS A 495 27.26 -2.79 22.00
CA LYS A 495 28.51 -3.23 21.35
C LYS A 495 29.16 -4.30 22.24
N PRO A 496 29.66 -5.42 21.69
CA PRO A 496 30.58 -6.29 22.40
C PRO A 496 31.70 -5.44 23.02
N THR A 497 31.90 -5.56 24.32
CA THR A 497 33.04 -4.95 25.01
C THR A 497 34.28 -5.72 24.61
N ASP A 498 35.16 -5.08 23.85
CA ASP A 498 36.47 -5.65 23.51
C ASP A 498 37.28 -5.83 24.80
N PRO A 499 37.69 -7.05 25.18
CA PRO A 499 38.50 -7.26 26.38
C PRO A 499 39.86 -6.54 26.31
N ASN A 500 40.36 -6.22 25.11
CA ASN A 500 41.68 -5.64 24.91
C ASN A 500 41.70 -4.11 24.96
N LYS A 501 40.69 -3.46 25.57
CA LYS A 501 40.63 -1.99 25.70
C LYS A 501 41.81 -1.38 26.49
N CYS A 502 42.55 -2.20 27.24
CA CYS A 502 43.75 -1.83 27.99
C CYS A 502 45.06 -2.15 27.27
N TRP A 503 45.04 -2.69 26.05
CA TRP A 503 46.24 -3.03 25.28
C TRP A 503 46.43 -2.06 24.11
N GLU A 504 46.91 -0.84 24.42
CA GLU A 504 47.65 -0.09 23.41
C GLU A 504 48.87 -0.94 23.01
N GLN A 505 49.06 -1.22 21.71
CA GLN A 505 50.30 -1.84 21.25
C GLN A 505 51.47 -0.92 21.60
N PRO A 506 52.40 -1.33 22.48
CA PRO A 506 53.67 -0.65 22.56
C PRO A 506 54.42 -0.92 21.25
N TYR A 507 55.13 0.11 20.77
CA TYR A 507 56.36 0.01 19.96
C TYR A 507 56.38 0.45 18.47
N GLU A 508 55.31 0.48 17.66
CA GLU A 508 55.49 0.81 16.22
C GLU A 508 55.34 2.28 15.78
N LYS A 509 54.85 3.19 16.63
CA LYS A 509 54.68 4.62 16.24
C LYS A 509 55.92 5.53 16.37
N LYS A 510 57.07 5.04 16.84
CA LYS A 510 58.29 5.86 17.01
C LYS A 510 59.31 5.81 15.86
N ALA A 511 59.25 4.83 14.96
CA ALA A 511 60.27 4.64 13.92
C ALA A 511 60.13 5.55 12.67
N ARG A 512 58.96 6.16 12.43
CA ARG A 512 58.68 6.98 11.22
C ARG A 512 58.79 8.50 11.39
N ARG A 513 59.55 8.98 12.39
CA ARG A 513 59.82 10.42 12.61
C ARG A 513 61.31 10.80 12.63
N ARG A 514 62.19 9.94 12.12
CA ARG A 514 63.60 10.26 11.83
C ARG A 514 64.07 9.59 10.54
N LYS A 515 63.74 10.21 9.41
CA LYS A 515 64.58 10.38 8.22
C LYS A 515 64.00 11.52 7.41
#